data_AF-A0A5E4KZY9-F1
#
_entry.id   AF-A0A5E4KZY9-F1
#
_cell.length_a   1.000
_cell.length_b   1.000
_cell.length_c   1.000
_cell.angle_alpha   90.00
_cell.angle_beta   90.00
_cell.angle_gamma   90.00
#
_symmetry.space_group_name_H-M   'P 1'
#
loop_
_entity.id
_entity.type
_entity.pdbx_description
1 polymer ?
#
loop_
_entity_poly.entity_id
_entity_poly.type
_entity_poly.pdbx_seq_one_letter_code
_entity_poly.pdbx_strand_id
1 'polypeptide(L)'
;MKKTIRYTIFLLVVIFFLNPAWAFPGMTGNKSTAQPVNNITQQDNNITESDQDIKLLIHLIEIDAVKMQSENKLYIRETLAFKNTGTMRFSGLLRTWVPGGADIINQDGSGEIAKTEMSTGEISGYLPVTRNGDIISWKDEVATNTIAPLYVVEYTLPSKPEGMLNKARHYQKVFIYPALTKQPSNIQVKLTRNPGTSIAITDEKGNSILDSGSPREENNDVYYTWDMPDFKEMNLSISEPAVSPSMIAIYAIIGGLIILVLAYPILRKKSEKLRSIEQKLKSSLETEPTTGVEETDAQEIPETGKEEKQVAEEDVDLTGIPTDELESQKNDLRIKLSELEKDYASGNMLDEEYEELRGSYLEQIEKINKMREKPG
;
A
#
# COMPACT_ATOMS: atom_id res chain seq x y z
N MET A 1 -34.27 -11.90 28.39
CA MET A 1 -33.13 -11.36 27.62
C MET A 1 -33.00 -12.17 26.33
N LYS A 2 -33.25 -11.55 25.18
CA LYS A 2 -33.52 -12.25 23.90
C LYS A 2 -32.24 -12.88 23.34
N LYS A 3 -32.35 -14.08 22.77
CA LYS A 3 -31.25 -14.89 22.19
C LYS A 3 -30.32 -14.09 21.27
N THR A 4 -30.85 -13.07 20.57
CA THR A 4 -30.08 -12.16 19.71
C THR A 4 -28.99 -11.37 20.45
N ILE A 5 -29.25 -10.86 21.66
CA ILE A 5 -28.25 -10.12 22.45
C ILE A 5 -27.08 -11.05 22.86
N ARG A 6 -27.37 -12.34 23.11
CA ARG A 6 -26.32 -13.33 23.40
C ARG A 6 -25.45 -13.62 22.19
N TYR A 7 -26.02 -13.68 20.99
CA TYR A 7 -25.24 -13.86 19.75
C TYR A 7 -24.37 -12.64 19.44
N THR A 8 -24.86 -11.43 19.64
CA THR A 8 -24.06 -10.21 19.42
C THR A 8 -22.90 -10.11 20.40
N ILE A 9 -23.12 -10.42 21.69
CA ILE A 9 -22.05 -10.45 22.70
C ILE A 9 -21.05 -11.58 22.40
N PHE A 10 -21.53 -12.76 21.98
CA PHE A 10 -20.66 -13.88 21.61
C PHE A 10 -19.79 -13.55 20.39
N LEU A 11 -20.34 -12.90 19.36
CA LEU A 11 -19.58 -12.46 18.19
C LEU A 11 -18.52 -11.41 18.55
N LEU A 12 -18.86 -10.46 19.42
CA LEU A 12 -17.93 -9.44 19.94
C LEU A 12 -16.81 -10.06 20.77
N VAL A 13 -17.12 -11.09 21.56
CA VAL A 13 -16.13 -11.86 22.34
C VAL A 13 -15.21 -12.66 21.42
N VAL A 14 -15.73 -13.31 20.37
CA VAL A 14 -14.91 -14.04 19.38
C VAL A 14 -13.97 -13.08 18.61
N ILE A 15 -14.41 -11.87 18.27
CA ILE A 15 -13.57 -10.84 17.64
C ILE A 15 -12.47 -10.35 18.60
N PHE A 16 -12.76 -10.26 19.90
CA PHE A 16 -11.75 -9.91 20.92
C PHE A 16 -10.72 -11.02 21.18
N PHE A 17 -11.08 -12.29 20.95
CA PHE A 17 -10.18 -13.45 21.10
C PHE A 17 -9.39 -13.81 19.83
N LEU A 18 -9.61 -13.10 18.72
CA LEU A 18 -8.87 -13.27 17.46
C LEU A 18 -7.68 -12.31 17.31
N ASN A 19 -7.20 -11.66 18.39
CA ASN A 19 -5.88 -11.03 18.41
C ASN A 19 -4.80 -12.10 18.61
N PRO A 20 -3.97 -12.44 17.60
CA PRO A 20 -2.81 -13.27 17.82
C PRO A 20 -1.68 -12.39 18.36
N ALA A 21 -1.74 -12.09 19.65
CA ALA A 21 -0.51 -11.84 20.40
C ALA A 21 0.14 -13.21 20.65
N TRP A 22 1.28 -13.42 20.00
CA TRP A 22 2.32 -14.42 20.28
C TRP A 22 2.15 -15.82 19.67
N ALA A 23 2.94 -16.07 18.61
CA ALA A 23 3.65 -17.34 18.39
C ALA A 23 4.68 -17.17 17.25
N PHE A 24 5.97 -17.05 17.58
CA PHE A 24 7.07 -17.20 16.63
C PHE A 24 7.73 -18.57 16.81
N PRO A 25 7.79 -19.42 15.77
CA PRO A 25 8.69 -20.55 15.72
C PRO A 25 9.87 -20.29 14.74
N GLY A 26 11.08 -20.19 15.30
CA GLY A 26 12.27 -20.97 14.93
C GLY A 26 12.98 -20.81 13.57
N MET A 27 14.29 -20.48 13.68
CA MET A 27 15.45 -21.01 12.92
C MET A 27 15.62 -20.52 11.46
N THR A 28 16.80 -20.19 10.92
CA THR A 28 18.13 -20.80 11.11
C THR A 28 19.20 -19.83 10.57
N GLY A 29 20.28 -19.62 11.32
CA GLY A 29 21.41 -18.80 10.87
C GLY A 29 22.30 -19.53 9.86
N ASN A 30 22.64 -18.86 8.77
CA ASN A 30 23.67 -19.33 7.84
C ASN A 30 24.92 -18.45 7.98
N LYS A 31 26.02 -19.06 8.41
CA LYS A 31 27.33 -18.44 8.52
C LYS A 31 28.00 -18.51 7.15
N SER A 32 28.26 -17.37 6.52
CA SER A 32 29.18 -17.29 5.39
C SER A 32 30.48 -16.64 5.83
N THR A 33 31.54 -17.45 5.81
CA THR A 33 32.95 -17.07 5.94
C THR A 33 33.41 -16.35 4.68
N ALA A 34 33.83 -15.09 4.81
CA ALA A 34 34.51 -14.36 3.74
C ALA A 34 36.02 -14.66 3.77
N GLN A 35 36.59 -15.11 2.66
CA GLN A 35 38.04 -15.12 2.41
C GLN A 35 38.47 -13.77 1.79
N PRO A 36 39.63 -13.20 2.17
CA PRO A 36 40.16 -12.00 1.56
C PRO A 36 40.95 -12.33 0.29
N VAL A 37 40.64 -11.61 -0.80
CA VAL A 37 41.48 -11.58 -2.01
C VAL A 37 42.33 -10.31 -1.95
N ASN A 38 43.64 -10.51 -1.80
CA ASN A 38 44.66 -9.47 -1.90
C ASN A 38 45.03 -9.28 -3.37
N ASN A 39 45.13 -8.04 -3.82
CA ASN A 39 46.23 -7.49 -4.62
C ASN A 39 45.84 -6.09 -5.10
N ILE A 40 46.64 -5.07 -4.76
CA ILE A 40 47.05 -3.99 -5.67
C ILE A 40 48.30 -3.31 -5.07
N THR A 41 49.24 -3.05 -5.97
CA THR A 41 50.57 -2.47 -5.84
C THR A 41 50.60 -1.01 -5.36
N GLN A 42 51.71 -0.69 -4.67
CA GLN A 42 52.13 0.62 -4.16
C GLN A 42 52.33 1.70 -5.23
N GLN A 43 51.92 2.94 -4.97
CA GLN A 43 52.81 4.11 -5.05
C GLN A 43 52.26 5.38 -4.35
N ASP A 44 53.15 5.97 -3.54
CA ASP A 44 53.36 7.38 -3.18
C ASP A 44 52.52 8.14 -2.10
N ASN A 45 53.20 8.28 -0.94
CA ASN A 45 53.40 9.46 -0.08
C ASN A 45 52.38 9.81 1.03
N ASN A 46 52.72 9.44 2.27
CA ASN A 46 52.04 9.75 3.54
C ASN A 46 50.56 9.33 3.63
N ILE A 47 50.28 8.15 3.09
CA ILE A 47 48.97 7.53 3.08
C ILE A 47 49.02 6.28 3.96
N THR A 48 48.05 6.11 4.85
CA THR A 48 47.86 4.86 5.61
C THR A 48 46.68 4.07 5.05
N GLU A 49 46.81 2.75 4.96
CA GLU A 49 45.69 1.81 4.73
C GLU A 49 44.98 1.44 6.05
N SER A 50 45.32 2.10 7.17
CA SER A 50 44.79 1.71 8.47
C SER A 50 43.31 2.12 8.59
N ASP A 51 42.41 1.15 8.40
CA ASP A 51 40.96 1.27 8.63
C ASP A 51 40.61 1.76 10.06
N GLN A 52 41.58 1.80 10.99
CA GLN A 52 41.40 2.26 12.38
C GLN A 52 41.18 3.77 12.51
N ASP A 53 41.67 4.55 11.55
CA ASP A 53 41.62 6.00 11.62
C ASP A 53 40.30 6.58 11.07
N ILE A 54 39.53 5.76 10.34
CA ILE A 54 38.25 6.15 9.75
C ILE A 54 37.09 5.85 10.70
N LYS A 55 36.16 6.80 10.81
CA LYS A 55 34.90 6.63 11.54
C LYS A 55 33.73 7.05 10.67
N LEU A 56 32.66 6.27 10.69
CA LEU A 56 31.37 6.69 10.17
C LEU A 56 30.76 7.70 11.16
N LEU A 57 30.61 8.95 10.75
CA LEU A 57 30.02 10.00 11.58
C LEU A 57 28.49 9.94 11.56
N ILE A 58 27.94 9.91 10.35
CA ILE A 58 26.51 10.00 10.09
C ILE A 58 26.15 8.85 9.16
N HIS A 59 25.07 8.16 9.51
CA HIS A 59 24.37 7.23 8.64
C HIS A 59 22.93 7.72 8.50
N LEU A 60 22.64 8.40 7.40
CA LEU A 60 21.29 8.80 7.04
C LEU A 60 20.67 7.72 6.14
N ILE A 61 19.50 7.21 6.52
CA ILE A 61 18.72 6.23 5.76
C ILE A 61 17.39 6.87 5.39
N GLU A 62 17.19 7.14 4.12
CA GLU A 62 15.95 7.68 3.58
C GLU A 62 15.16 6.52 2.96
N ILE A 63 14.01 6.22 3.55
CA ILE A 63 13.12 5.13 3.14
C ILE A 63 11.88 5.78 2.54
N ASP A 64 11.67 5.58 1.25
CA ASP A 64 10.48 6.03 0.55
C ASP A 64 9.56 4.83 0.28
N ALA A 65 8.49 4.78 1.07
CA ALA A 65 7.49 3.72 0.97
C ALA A 65 6.43 3.99 -0.11
N VAL A 66 6.45 5.18 -0.73
CA VAL A 66 5.43 5.65 -1.68
C VAL A 66 5.93 5.54 -3.12
N LYS A 67 7.17 5.94 -3.39
CA LYS A 67 7.75 6.06 -4.74
C LYS A 67 7.64 4.79 -5.60
N MET A 68 7.84 3.61 -5.02
CA MET A 68 7.78 2.32 -5.72
C MET A 68 6.69 1.39 -5.17
N GLN A 69 5.63 1.99 -4.62
CA GLN A 69 4.54 1.26 -3.99
C GLN A 69 3.83 0.29 -4.94
N SER A 70 3.60 0.68 -6.20
CA SER A 70 2.94 -0.15 -7.23
C SER A 70 3.75 -1.39 -7.62
N GLU A 71 5.07 -1.34 -7.46
CA GLU A 71 5.98 -2.45 -7.78
C GLU A 71 6.23 -3.37 -6.57
N ASN A 72 5.57 -3.12 -5.43
CA ASN A 72 5.84 -3.79 -4.15
C ASN A 72 7.32 -3.71 -3.75
N LYS A 73 7.92 -2.53 -3.92
CA LYS A 73 9.30 -2.25 -3.52
C LYS A 73 9.36 -1.04 -2.59
N LEU A 74 10.34 -1.04 -1.71
CA LEU A 74 10.80 0.17 -1.02
C LEU A 74 11.96 0.75 -1.80
N TYR A 75 11.99 2.08 -1.91
CA TYR A 75 13.16 2.81 -2.39
C TYR A 75 13.96 3.28 -1.17
N ILE A 76 15.25 2.99 -1.14
CA ILE A 76 16.14 3.38 -0.05
C ILE A 76 17.32 4.16 -0.63
N ARG A 77 17.60 5.29 -0.01
CA ARG A 77 18.82 6.07 -0.23
C ARG A 77 19.56 6.16 1.09
N GLU A 78 20.79 5.66 1.14
CA GLU A 78 21.66 5.84 2.29
C GLU A 78 22.75 6.85 1.99
N THR A 79 22.91 7.81 2.88
CA THR A 79 23.99 8.79 2.85
C THR A 79 24.93 8.55 4.03
N LEU A 80 26.21 8.35 3.73
CA LEU A 80 27.25 7.97 4.68
C LEU A 80 28.31 9.08 4.75
N ALA A 81 28.63 9.56 5.95
CA ALA A 81 29.69 10.54 6.16
C ALA A 81 30.87 9.89 6.88
N PHE A 82 32.04 9.83 6.26
CA PHE A 82 33.25 9.30 6.90
C PHE A 82 34.17 10.42 7.35
N LYS A 83 34.73 10.31 8.55
CA LYS A 83 35.75 11.21 9.08
C LYS A 83 37.03 10.46 9.36
N ASN A 84 38.12 11.02 8.86
CA ASN A 84 39.45 10.62 9.25
C ASN A 84 39.82 11.28 10.59
N THR A 85 40.07 10.45 11.59
CA THR A 85 40.51 10.83 12.94
C THR A 85 41.99 10.56 13.20
N GLY A 86 42.71 10.05 12.20
CA GLY A 86 44.15 9.88 12.23
C GLY A 86 44.90 11.19 11.97
N THR A 87 46.22 11.09 11.91
CA THR A 87 47.14 12.21 11.65
C THR A 87 47.60 12.29 10.20
N MET A 88 47.34 11.25 9.41
CA MET A 88 47.68 11.14 8.00
C MET A 88 46.43 10.96 7.15
N ARG A 89 46.52 11.25 5.84
CA ARG A 89 45.44 10.99 4.91
C ARG A 89 45.18 9.48 4.83
N PHE A 90 43.91 9.10 4.88
CA PHE A 90 43.50 7.72 4.60
C PHE A 90 43.35 7.55 3.10
N SER A 91 43.86 6.44 2.56
CA SER A 91 43.50 5.93 1.24
C SER A 91 43.31 4.43 1.39
N GLY A 92 42.13 3.94 1.06
CA GLY A 92 41.81 2.54 1.29
C GLY A 92 40.39 2.22 0.85
N LEU A 93 39.92 1.07 1.30
CA LEU A 93 38.58 0.59 0.98
C LEU A 93 37.58 1.07 2.04
N LEU A 94 36.68 1.94 1.61
CA LEU A 94 35.47 2.25 2.36
C LEU A 94 34.40 1.20 2.05
N ARG A 95 33.54 0.93 3.04
CA ARG A 95 32.55 -0.15 2.94
C ARG A 95 31.22 0.27 3.55
N THR A 96 30.15 -0.24 2.96
CA THR A 96 28.80 -0.23 3.54
C THR A 96 28.13 -1.58 3.30
N TRP A 97 27.05 -1.83 4.04
CA TRP A 97 26.25 -3.03 3.94
C TRP A 97 24.86 -2.65 3.50
N VAL A 98 24.31 -3.31 2.49
CA VAL A 98 22.90 -3.20 2.10
C VAL A 98 22.14 -4.43 2.59
N PRO A 99 20.84 -4.33 2.91
CA PRO A 99 20.07 -5.51 3.28
C PRO A 99 20.06 -6.57 2.18
N GLY A 100 19.99 -7.85 2.57
CA GLY A 100 19.93 -8.97 1.63
C GLY A 100 18.75 -8.84 0.66
N GLY A 101 18.98 -9.13 -0.61
CA GLY A 101 17.98 -8.95 -1.67
C GLY A 101 17.83 -7.50 -2.17
N ALA A 102 18.73 -6.59 -1.76
CA ALA A 102 18.79 -5.24 -2.33
C ALA A 102 19.25 -5.25 -3.79
N ASP A 103 18.43 -4.65 -4.64
CA ASP A 103 18.75 -4.30 -6.01
C ASP A 103 19.32 -2.87 -6.04
N ILE A 104 20.64 -2.76 -6.19
CA ILE A 104 21.29 -1.44 -6.28
C ILE A 104 20.83 -0.73 -7.54
N ILE A 105 20.38 0.52 -7.38
CA ILE A 105 19.96 1.35 -8.51
C ILE A 105 21.22 1.90 -9.15
N ASN A 106 21.51 1.40 -10.35
CA ASN A 106 22.61 1.87 -11.17
C ASN A 106 22.04 2.72 -12.31
N GLN A 107 22.67 3.85 -12.65
CA GLN A 107 22.31 4.58 -13.87
C GLN A 107 22.82 3.87 -15.14
N ASP A 108 23.79 2.96 -15.05
CA ASP A 108 24.43 2.30 -16.20
C ASP A 108 24.81 0.81 -15.99
N GLY A 109 24.45 0.21 -14.87
CA GLY A 109 24.74 -1.19 -14.55
C GLY A 109 26.11 -1.46 -13.90
N SER A 110 26.94 -0.44 -13.63
CA SER A 110 28.29 -0.64 -13.11
C SER A 110 28.41 -0.75 -11.58
N GLY A 111 27.34 -0.44 -10.82
CA GLY A 111 27.42 -0.39 -9.36
C GLY A 111 28.23 0.81 -8.92
N GLU A 112 27.59 1.97 -8.81
CA GLU A 112 28.29 3.21 -8.49
C GLU A 112 27.87 3.78 -7.15
N ILE A 113 28.84 4.28 -6.39
CA ILE A 113 28.57 5.15 -5.24
C ILE A 113 28.78 6.59 -5.66
N ALA A 114 27.76 7.42 -5.46
CA ALA A 114 27.86 8.84 -5.72
C ALA A 114 28.60 9.51 -4.55
N LYS A 115 29.69 10.22 -4.85
CA LYS A 115 30.37 11.11 -3.91
C LYS A 115 29.72 12.48 -4.01
N THR A 116 29.28 13.05 -2.90
CA THR A 116 28.69 14.39 -2.86
C THR A 116 29.42 15.30 -1.87
N GLU A 117 29.44 16.59 -2.16
CA GLU A 117 30.01 17.61 -1.28
C GLU A 117 28.91 18.14 -0.33
N MET A 118 29.19 18.16 0.97
CA MET A 118 28.25 18.70 1.98
C MET A 118 27.83 20.15 1.71
N SER A 119 28.65 20.95 1.00
CA SER A 119 28.40 22.36 0.72
C SER A 119 27.35 22.60 -0.36
N THR A 120 27.20 21.69 -1.31
CA THR A 120 26.34 21.90 -2.50
C THR A 120 25.27 20.83 -2.65
N GLY A 121 25.46 19.64 -2.05
CA GLY A 121 24.60 18.49 -2.27
C GLY A 121 24.64 17.95 -3.70
N GLU A 122 25.52 18.50 -4.55
CA GLU A 122 25.73 18.04 -5.91
C GLU A 122 26.59 16.78 -5.91
N ILE A 123 26.32 15.89 -6.86
CA ILE A 123 27.13 14.69 -7.08
C ILE A 123 28.43 15.16 -7.73
N SER A 124 29.51 15.11 -6.96
CA SER A 124 30.87 15.44 -7.41
C SER A 124 31.46 14.37 -8.34
N GLY A 125 30.94 13.15 -8.29
CA GLY A 125 31.31 12.06 -9.18
C GLY A 125 30.79 10.72 -8.70
N TYR A 126 30.93 9.72 -9.56
CA TYR A 126 30.60 8.33 -9.27
C TYR A 126 31.88 7.53 -9.07
N LEU A 127 31.87 6.65 -8.06
CA LEU A 127 32.98 5.80 -7.71
C LEU A 127 32.63 4.34 -8.03
N PRO A 128 33.52 3.62 -8.73
CA PRO A 128 33.30 2.22 -9.03
C PRO A 128 33.32 1.41 -7.73
N VAL A 129 32.39 0.47 -7.60
CA VAL A 129 32.30 -0.38 -6.41
C VAL A 129 32.66 -1.83 -6.73
N THR A 130 33.14 -2.54 -5.71
CA THR A 130 33.23 -4.00 -5.69
C THR A 130 32.16 -4.52 -4.74
N ARG A 131 31.32 -5.45 -5.22
CA ARG A 131 30.27 -6.08 -4.42
C ARG A 131 30.68 -7.49 -4.00
N ASN A 132 30.53 -7.79 -2.71
CA ASN A 132 30.68 -9.13 -2.16
C ASN A 132 29.46 -9.45 -1.29
N GLY A 133 28.46 -10.10 -1.90
CA GLY A 133 27.15 -10.30 -1.28
C GLY A 133 26.48 -8.97 -0.95
N ASP A 134 26.22 -8.76 0.34
CA ASP A 134 25.57 -7.58 0.91
C ASP A 134 26.55 -6.42 1.18
N ILE A 135 27.85 -6.64 0.97
CA ILE A 135 28.91 -5.66 1.19
C ILE A 135 29.22 -4.91 -0.10
N ILE A 136 29.17 -3.59 -0.05
CA ILE A 136 29.62 -2.69 -1.12
C ILE A 136 30.90 -2.03 -0.65
N SER A 137 31.97 -2.16 -1.43
CA SER A 137 33.28 -1.57 -1.14
C SER A 137 33.72 -0.66 -2.27
N TRP A 138 34.35 0.46 -1.96
CA TRP A 138 34.91 1.39 -2.95
C TRP A 138 36.22 1.96 -2.43
N LYS A 139 37.11 2.35 -3.34
CA LYS A 139 38.38 2.98 -2.97
C LYS A 139 38.25 4.49 -3.04
N ASP A 140 38.62 5.18 -1.97
CA ASP A 140 38.67 6.64 -1.94
C ASP A 140 39.67 7.13 -0.88
N GLU A 141 39.91 8.45 -0.90
CA GLU A 141 40.75 9.15 0.07
C GLU A 141 39.90 10.01 1.01
N VAL A 142 40.22 9.96 2.30
CA VAL A 142 39.60 10.81 3.32
C VAL A 142 40.70 11.62 4.01
N ALA A 143 40.69 12.94 3.76
CA ALA A 143 41.65 13.87 4.32
C ALA A 143 41.42 14.13 5.82
N THR A 144 42.50 14.47 6.53
CA THR A 144 42.44 14.88 7.94
C THR A 144 41.96 16.32 8.05
N ASN A 145 41.14 16.62 9.05
CA ASN A 145 40.67 17.99 9.38
C ASN A 145 39.88 18.70 8.27
N THR A 146 39.34 17.96 7.30
CA THR A 146 38.43 18.51 6.29
C THR A 146 36.97 18.25 6.64
N ILE A 147 36.06 18.88 5.90
CA ILE A 147 34.65 18.47 5.87
C ILE A 147 34.59 17.00 5.46
N ALA A 148 33.76 16.22 6.15
CA ALA A 148 33.61 14.80 5.88
C ALA A 148 32.98 14.59 4.49
N PRO A 149 33.59 13.80 3.59
CA PRO A 149 32.96 13.45 2.33
C PRO A 149 31.67 12.66 2.58
N LEU A 150 30.68 12.90 1.73
CA LEU A 150 29.41 12.17 1.72
C LEU A 150 29.40 11.16 0.58
N TYR A 151 28.90 9.97 0.87
CA TYR A 151 28.72 8.90 -0.09
C TYR A 151 27.27 8.47 -0.09
N VAL A 152 26.68 8.36 -1.28
CA VAL A 152 25.29 7.99 -1.47
C VAL A 152 25.22 6.65 -2.17
N VAL A 153 24.43 5.75 -1.60
CA VAL A 153 24.03 4.49 -2.23
C VAL A 153 22.51 4.44 -2.32
N GLU A 154 21.99 4.11 -3.48
CA GLU A 154 20.56 3.98 -3.74
C GLU A 154 20.24 2.55 -4.11
N TYR A 155 19.18 1.99 -3.55
CA TYR A 155 18.77 0.63 -3.82
C TYR A 155 17.27 0.44 -3.60
N THR A 156 16.74 -0.62 -4.18
CA THR A 156 15.37 -1.05 -3.94
C THR A 156 15.34 -2.36 -3.18
N LEU A 157 14.33 -2.53 -2.33
CA LEU A 157 14.08 -3.79 -1.65
C LEU A 157 12.68 -4.29 -1.98
N PRO A 158 12.51 -5.59 -2.28
CA PRO A 158 11.18 -6.17 -2.37
C PRO A 158 10.49 -6.04 -1.01
N SER A 159 9.29 -5.48 -1.02
CA SER A 159 8.47 -5.25 0.18
C SER A 159 7.01 -5.45 -0.18
N LYS A 160 6.64 -6.72 -0.28
CA LYS A 160 5.24 -7.11 -0.46
C LYS A 160 4.51 -6.85 0.86
N PRO A 161 3.35 -6.19 0.84
CA PRO A 161 2.57 -6.03 2.05
C PRO A 161 2.07 -7.39 2.54
N GLU A 162 2.40 -7.73 3.78
CA GLU A 162 2.02 -9.00 4.42
C GLU A 162 0.94 -8.77 5.47
N GLY A 163 0.05 -9.75 5.68
CA GLY A 163 -1.07 -9.67 6.62
C GLY A 163 -2.44 -9.59 5.93
N MET A 164 -3.46 -10.19 6.57
CA MET A 164 -4.82 -10.24 6.03
C MET A 164 -5.61 -8.95 6.22
N LEU A 165 -5.45 -8.28 7.37
CA LEU A 165 -6.22 -7.09 7.76
C LEU A 165 -5.36 -5.82 7.77
N ASN A 166 -4.17 -5.91 8.35
CA ASN A 166 -3.18 -4.84 8.36
C ASN A 166 -2.03 -5.26 7.46
N LYS A 167 -2.07 -4.82 6.21
CA LYS A 167 -1.00 -5.05 5.25
C LYS A 167 0.21 -4.21 5.68
N ALA A 168 1.24 -4.89 6.16
CA ALA A 168 2.48 -4.28 6.64
C ALA A 168 3.63 -4.53 5.68
N ARG A 169 4.42 -3.49 5.44
CA ARG A 169 5.69 -3.55 4.73
C ARG A 169 6.82 -3.58 5.75
N HIS A 170 7.77 -4.47 5.53
CA HIS A 170 8.91 -4.65 6.43
C HIS A 170 10.21 -4.18 5.78
N TYR A 171 11.05 -3.53 6.59
CA TYR A 171 12.42 -3.17 6.26
C TYR A 171 13.31 -3.56 7.44
N GLN A 172 14.37 -4.30 7.16
CA GLN A 172 15.35 -4.74 8.15
C GLN A 172 16.72 -4.21 7.74
N LYS A 173 17.40 -3.54 8.68
CA LYS A 173 18.77 -3.06 8.51
C LYS A 173 19.64 -3.58 9.63
N VAL A 174 20.60 -4.44 9.29
CA VAL A 174 21.67 -4.82 10.20
C VAL A 174 22.82 -3.84 10.03
N PHE A 175 23.23 -3.25 11.14
CA PHE A 175 24.33 -2.30 11.20
C PHE A 175 25.63 -3.04 11.47
N ILE A 176 26.32 -3.39 10.39
CA ILE A 176 27.64 -4.01 10.46
C ILE A 176 28.66 -2.90 10.29
N TYR A 177 29.54 -2.77 11.28
CA TYR A 177 30.69 -1.87 11.21
C TYR A 177 31.96 -2.68 11.31
N PRO A 178 33.02 -2.38 10.54
CA PRO A 178 34.33 -2.98 10.73
C PRO A 178 34.72 -3.00 12.22
N ALA A 179 35.31 -4.09 12.71
CA ALA A 179 35.67 -4.27 14.13
C ALA A 179 36.58 -3.14 14.69
N LEU A 180 37.18 -2.35 13.80
CA LEU A 180 38.09 -1.25 14.09
C LEU A 180 37.46 0.15 13.96
N THR A 181 36.29 0.25 13.34
CA THR A 181 35.50 1.49 13.29
C THR A 181 34.54 1.52 14.46
N LYS A 182 34.50 2.64 15.21
CA LYS A 182 33.47 2.84 16.23
C LYS A 182 32.10 2.88 15.56
N GLN A 183 31.07 2.33 16.22
CA GLN A 183 29.65 2.50 15.84
C GLN A 183 29.38 3.98 15.54
N PRO A 184 28.57 4.31 14.52
CA PRO A 184 28.38 5.68 14.12
C PRO A 184 27.84 6.48 15.29
N SER A 185 28.34 7.72 15.36
CA SER A 185 27.93 8.63 16.41
C SER A 185 26.47 9.05 16.27
N ASN A 186 25.90 8.90 15.08
CA ASN A 186 24.55 9.33 14.77
C ASN A 186 23.94 8.49 13.64
N ILE A 187 22.74 7.94 13.88
CA ILE A 187 21.90 7.32 12.86
C ILE A 187 20.66 8.19 12.69
N GLN A 188 20.35 8.53 11.43
CA GLN A 188 19.15 9.28 11.07
C GLN A 188 18.32 8.43 10.11
N VAL A 189 17.02 8.39 10.33
CA VAL A 189 16.08 7.75 9.43
C VAL A 189 15.04 8.77 9.01
N LYS A 190 14.90 8.97 7.71
CA LYS A 190 13.79 9.71 7.12
C LYS A 190 12.86 8.70 6.46
N LEU A 191 11.60 8.70 6.86
CA LEU A 191 10.57 7.82 6.29
C LEU A 191 9.50 8.64 5.59
N THR A 192 9.40 8.50 4.26
CA THR A 192 8.32 9.08 3.46
C THR A 192 7.18 8.06 3.36
N ARG A 193 5.97 8.47 3.76
CA ARG A 193 4.79 7.58 3.88
C ARG A 193 3.48 8.26 3.51
N ASN A 194 2.48 7.44 3.19
CA ASN A 194 1.11 7.94 3.05
C ASN A 194 0.53 8.39 4.41
N PRO A 195 -0.31 9.44 4.43
CA PRO A 195 -1.01 9.86 5.64
C PRO A 195 -1.82 8.72 6.29
N GLY A 196 -1.84 8.67 7.61
CA GLY A 196 -2.62 7.68 8.37
C GLY A 196 -2.00 6.28 8.44
N THR A 197 -0.78 6.08 7.91
CA THR A 197 -0.01 4.85 8.13
C THR A 197 0.41 4.71 9.60
N SER A 198 0.62 3.48 10.05
CA SER A 198 1.21 3.20 11.36
C SER A 198 2.66 2.76 11.19
N ILE A 199 3.54 3.23 12.08
CA ILE A 199 4.97 2.90 12.06
C ILE A 199 5.31 2.19 13.36
N ALA A 200 6.05 1.08 13.25
CA ALA A 200 6.74 0.46 14.37
C ALA A 200 8.23 0.30 14.03
N ILE A 201 9.10 0.69 14.96
CA ILE A 201 10.55 0.52 14.84
C ILE A 201 11.06 -0.25 16.05
N THR A 202 11.74 -1.38 15.81
CA THR A 202 12.24 -2.28 16.85
C THR A 202 13.72 -2.64 16.66
N ASP A 203 14.40 -2.95 17.76
CA ASP A 203 15.79 -3.42 17.78
C ASP A 203 15.92 -4.94 17.50
N GLU A 204 17.13 -5.49 17.60
CA GLU A 204 17.39 -6.93 17.44
C GLU A 204 16.72 -7.83 18.50
N LYS A 205 16.25 -7.25 19.62
CA LYS A 205 15.55 -7.95 20.71
C LYS A 205 14.03 -7.78 20.62
N GLY A 206 13.53 -7.03 19.62
CA GLY A 206 12.13 -6.70 19.45
C GLY A 206 11.63 -5.58 20.37
N ASN A 207 12.52 -4.85 21.05
CA ASN A 207 12.13 -3.68 21.85
C ASN A 207 11.82 -2.51 20.92
N SER A 208 10.77 -1.75 21.23
CA SER A 208 10.48 -0.50 20.52
C SER A 208 11.61 0.51 20.74
N ILE A 209 12.15 1.06 19.65
CA ILE A 209 13.15 2.14 19.65
C ILE A 209 12.59 3.42 19.02
N LEU A 210 11.28 3.46 18.79
CA LEU A 210 10.60 4.58 18.16
C LEU A 210 10.72 5.87 18.97
N ASP A 211 10.47 5.80 20.28
CA ASP A 211 10.48 6.97 21.16
C ASP A 211 11.91 7.48 21.45
N SER A 212 12.90 6.58 21.51
CA SER A 212 14.31 6.97 21.69
C SER A 212 14.88 7.66 20.46
N GLY A 213 14.22 7.53 19.30
CA GLY A 213 14.60 8.17 18.05
C GLY A 213 14.15 9.61 17.89
N SER A 214 13.64 10.27 18.94
CA SER A 214 13.22 11.68 18.90
C SER A 214 12.38 12.04 17.65
N PRO A 215 11.22 11.37 17.43
CA PRO A 215 10.47 11.48 16.19
C PRO A 215 10.00 12.91 15.92
N ARG A 216 10.20 13.36 14.67
CA ARG A 216 9.68 14.63 14.15
C ARG A 216 8.92 14.38 12.87
N GLU A 217 7.65 14.77 12.84
CA GLU A 217 6.84 14.72 11.62
C GLU A 217 6.89 16.06 10.88
N GLU A 218 7.06 15.98 9.56
CA GLU A 218 7.02 17.13 8.67
C GLU A 218 6.36 16.71 7.35
N ASN A 219 5.13 17.18 7.13
CA ASN A 219 4.30 16.78 5.98
C ASN A 219 4.11 15.25 5.93
N ASN A 220 4.57 14.60 4.87
CA ASN A 220 4.50 13.15 4.66
C ASN A 220 5.77 12.42 5.13
N ASP A 221 6.73 13.15 5.70
CA ASP A 221 8.00 12.62 6.16
C ASP A 221 8.01 12.51 7.69
N VAL A 222 8.60 11.43 8.20
CA VAL A 222 8.90 11.27 9.62
C VAL A 222 10.39 11.08 9.78
N TYR A 223 11.00 11.89 10.65
CA TYR A 223 12.41 11.89 10.94
C TYR A 223 12.65 11.26 12.30
N TYR A 224 13.61 10.34 12.35
CA TYR A 224 14.12 9.74 13.58
C TYR A 224 15.63 9.98 13.64
N THR A 225 16.13 10.30 14.82
CA THR A 225 17.55 10.54 15.09
C THR A 225 17.94 9.84 16.38
N TRP A 226 18.95 8.98 16.30
CA TRP A 226 19.57 8.34 17.45
C TRP A 226 21.02 8.77 17.55
N ASP A 227 21.37 9.41 18.66
CA ASP A 227 22.75 9.73 19.01
C ASP A 227 23.36 8.55 19.76
N MET A 228 24.49 8.04 19.27
CA MET A 228 25.20 6.88 19.82
C MET A 228 24.26 5.68 20.10
N PRO A 229 23.56 5.16 19.06
CA PRO A 229 22.62 4.07 19.24
C PRO A 229 23.33 2.82 19.79
N ASP A 230 22.67 2.09 20.68
CA ASP A 230 23.18 0.85 21.28
C ASP A 230 22.69 -0.43 20.56
N PHE A 231 21.64 -0.30 19.74
CA PHE A 231 21.12 -1.36 18.90
C PHE A 231 22.04 -1.66 17.71
N LYS A 232 21.99 -2.90 17.22
CA LYS A 232 22.76 -3.38 16.06
C LYS A 232 21.90 -3.67 14.84
N GLU A 233 20.60 -3.69 15.04
CA GLU A 233 19.62 -3.95 14.00
C GLU A 233 18.44 -3.01 14.19
N MET A 234 17.87 -2.57 13.07
CA MET A 234 16.61 -1.83 13.05
C MET A 234 15.62 -2.57 12.16
N ASN A 235 14.46 -2.86 12.74
CA ASN A 235 13.32 -3.47 12.09
C ASN A 235 12.19 -2.44 12.03
N LEU A 236 11.90 -1.97 10.82
CA LEU A 236 10.83 -1.02 10.53
C LEU A 236 9.64 -1.78 9.93
N SER A 237 8.46 -1.53 10.47
CA SER A 237 7.19 -2.00 9.94
C SER A 237 6.28 -0.82 9.64
N ILE A 238 5.80 -0.75 8.39
CA ILE A 238 4.92 0.31 7.91
C ILE A 238 3.59 -0.34 7.55
N SER A 239 2.56 -0.09 8.36
CA SER A 239 1.24 -0.69 8.17
C SER A 239 0.28 0.33 7.58
N GLU A 240 -0.43 -0.07 6.54
CA GLU A 240 -1.55 0.71 6.03
C GLU A 240 -2.75 0.61 6.97
N PRO A 241 -3.58 1.66 7.05
CA PRO A 241 -4.83 1.58 7.80
C PRO A 241 -5.71 0.47 7.20
N ALA A 242 -6.23 -0.42 8.06
CA ALA A 242 -7.07 -1.56 7.67
C ALA A 242 -8.26 -1.17 6.79
N VAL A 243 -8.76 0.05 6.98
CA VAL A 243 -9.92 0.58 6.25
C VAL A 243 -9.67 2.07 6.02
N SER A 244 -9.78 2.52 4.77
CA SER A 244 -9.77 3.96 4.50
C SER A 244 -10.98 4.61 5.18
N PRO A 245 -10.88 5.86 5.67
CA PRO A 245 -12.03 6.57 6.24
C PRO A 245 -13.24 6.61 5.28
N SER A 246 -12.98 6.64 3.96
CA SER A 246 -14.01 6.57 2.92
C SER A 246 -14.74 5.23 2.89
N MET A 247 -14.04 4.10 3.02
CA MET A 247 -14.65 2.77 3.08
C MET A 247 -15.47 2.59 4.37
N ILE A 248 -14.99 3.13 5.50
CA ILE A 248 -15.76 3.14 6.75
C ILE A 248 -17.10 3.87 6.57
N ALA A 249 -17.09 5.02 5.89
CA ALA A 249 -18.31 5.78 5.61
C ALA A 249 -19.29 4.98 4.74
N ILE A 250 -18.81 4.29 3.70
CA ILE A 250 -19.64 3.42 2.84
C ILE A 250 -20.24 2.28 3.66
N TYR A 251 -19.43 1.56 4.45
CA TYR A 251 -19.93 0.48 5.30
C TYR A 251 -20.92 0.97 6.37
N ALA A 252 -20.73 2.17 6.92
CA ALA A 252 -21.66 2.78 7.86
C ALA A 252 -23.01 3.13 7.19
N ILE A 253 -23.00 3.63 5.96
CA ILE A 253 -24.21 3.92 5.18
C ILE A 253 -24.96 2.62 4.87
N ILE A 254 -24.27 1.61 4.35
CA ILE A 254 -24.85 0.30 4.05
C ILE A 254 -25.42 -0.35 5.33
N GLY A 255 -24.66 -0.33 6.42
CA GLY A 255 -25.11 -0.83 7.72
C GLY A 255 -26.35 -0.08 8.22
N GLY A 256 -26.39 1.24 8.05
CA GLY A 256 -27.56 2.07 8.37
C GLY A 256 -28.80 1.69 7.55
N LEU A 257 -28.65 1.47 6.24
CA LEU A 257 -29.72 1.02 5.35
C LEU A 257 -30.26 -0.36 5.74
N ILE A 258 -29.37 -1.32 6.03
CA ILE A 258 -29.77 -2.66 6.50
C ILE A 258 -30.56 -2.56 7.81
N ILE A 259 -30.08 -1.76 8.77
CA ILE A 259 -30.79 -1.52 10.03
C ILE A 259 -32.15 -0.88 9.77
N LEU A 260 -32.25 0.10 8.88
CA LEU A 260 -33.52 0.73 8.49
C LEU A 260 -34.49 -0.28 7.89
N VAL A 261 -34.06 -1.11 6.94
CA VAL A 261 -34.89 -2.16 6.31
C VAL A 261 -35.35 -3.19 7.34
N LEU A 262 -34.48 -3.64 8.24
CA LEU A 262 -34.83 -4.62 9.28
C LEU A 262 -35.70 -4.01 10.38
N ALA A 263 -35.51 -2.74 10.71
CA ALA A 263 -36.32 -2.01 11.68
C ALA A 263 -37.66 -1.57 11.09
N TYR A 264 -37.77 -1.43 9.77
CA TYR A 264 -38.95 -0.94 9.07
C TYR A 264 -40.22 -1.75 9.39
N PRO A 265 -40.25 -3.09 9.35
CA PRO A 265 -41.42 -3.88 9.75
C PRO A 265 -41.87 -3.63 11.20
N ILE A 266 -40.91 -3.39 12.10
CA ILE A 266 -41.15 -3.17 13.53
C ILE A 266 -41.70 -1.75 13.75
N LEU A 267 -41.09 -0.76 13.11
CA LEU A 267 -41.52 0.64 13.15
C LEU A 267 -42.88 0.83 12.49
N ARG A 268 -43.12 0.18 11.34
CA ARG A 268 -44.40 0.16 10.62
C ARG A 268 -45.54 -0.39 11.47
N LYS A 269 -45.30 -1.45 12.25
CA LYS A 269 -46.31 -2.04 13.14
C LYS A 269 -46.68 -1.15 14.33
N LYS A 270 -45.77 -0.29 14.79
CA LYS A 270 -45.96 0.55 15.98
C LYS A 270 -46.33 2.00 15.68
N SER A 271 -46.17 2.46 14.44
CA SER A 271 -46.36 3.86 14.05
C SER A 271 -47.52 4.01 13.07
N GLU A 272 -48.64 4.56 13.55
CA GLU A 272 -49.77 4.97 12.71
C GLU A 272 -49.40 6.12 11.76
N LYS A 273 -48.42 6.95 12.13
CA LYS A 273 -47.88 8.02 11.27
C LYS A 273 -47.17 7.47 10.04
N LEU A 274 -46.37 6.42 10.17
CA LEU A 274 -45.69 5.80 9.02
C LEU A 274 -46.69 5.12 8.07
N ARG A 275 -47.74 4.49 8.61
CA ARG A 275 -48.81 3.87 7.84
C ARG A 275 -49.64 4.89 7.05
N SER A 276 -49.94 6.03 7.65
CA SER A 276 -50.68 7.11 6.97
C SER A 276 -49.85 7.83 5.90
N ILE A 277 -48.52 7.93 6.07
CA ILE A 277 -47.61 8.43 5.04
C ILE A 277 -47.52 7.43 3.86
N GLU A 278 -47.39 6.13 4.12
CA GLU A 278 -47.44 5.08 3.07
C GLU A 278 -48.76 5.14 2.29
N GLN A 279 -49.91 5.21 2.98
CA GLN A 279 -51.20 5.27 2.32
C GLN A 279 -51.36 6.52 1.47
N LYS A 280 -50.85 7.67 1.93
CA LYS A 280 -50.85 8.92 1.14
C LYS A 280 -49.98 8.81 -0.11
N LEU A 281 -48.77 8.25 0.01
CA LEU A 281 -47.88 8.01 -1.14
C LEU A 281 -48.50 7.04 -2.15
N LYS A 282 -49.14 5.98 -1.67
CA LYS A 282 -49.82 5.00 -2.52
C LYS A 282 -51.03 5.60 -3.24
N SER A 283 -51.84 6.40 -2.55
CA SER A 283 -52.97 7.12 -3.17
C SER A 283 -52.52 8.21 -4.14
N SER A 284 -51.36 8.82 -3.91
CA SER A 284 -50.78 9.81 -4.83
C SER A 284 -50.16 9.18 -6.08
N LEU A 285 -49.76 7.91 -6.04
CA LEU A 285 -49.31 7.16 -7.22
C LEU A 285 -50.48 6.49 -7.99
N GLU A 286 -51.64 6.28 -7.36
CA GLU A 286 -52.80 5.59 -7.96
C GLU A 286 -53.93 6.54 -8.43
N THR A 287 -53.65 7.72 -8.98
CA THR A 287 -54.69 8.58 -9.62
C THR A 287 -54.48 8.79 -11.12
N GLU A 288 -55.08 7.86 -11.89
CA GLU A 288 -55.83 7.90 -13.17
C GLU A 288 -55.55 8.86 -14.37
N PRO A 289 -55.94 8.43 -15.61
CA PRO A 289 -55.58 9.02 -16.89
C PRO A 289 -56.44 10.22 -17.33
N THR A 290 -55.79 11.17 -18.01
CA THR A 290 -56.25 12.18 -18.99
C THR A 290 -57.70 12.70 -18.94
N THR A 291 -57.87 14.01 -18.69
CA THR A 291 -58.56 14.95 -19.61
C THR A 291 -58.40 16.42 -19.19
N GLY A 292 -58.02 17.29 -20.15
CA GLY A 292 -58.54 18.67 -20.23
C GLY A 292 -57.71 19.85 -19.67
N VAL A 293 -56.77 20.36 -20.48
CA VAL A 293 -56.45 21.77 -20.83
C VAL A 293 -56.63 22.88 -19.77
N GLU A 294 -55.55 23.58 -19.42
CA GLU A 294 -55.36 25.02 -19.73
C GLU A 294 -53.88 25.46 -19.56
N GLU A 295 -53.43 26.23 -20.56
CA GLU A 295 -52.11 26.83 -20.76
C GLU A 295 -51.75 27.86 -19.68
N THR A 296 -50.45 28.15 -19.48
CA THR A 296 -49.82 29.47 -19.78
C THR A 296 -48.35 29.49 -19.32
N ASP A 297 -47.46 29.62 -20.32
CA ASP A 297 -46.16 30.33 -20.42
C ASP A 297 -45.13 30.30 -19.28
N ALA A 298 -43.94 29.71 -19.53
CA ALA A 298 -42.71 30.32 -20.12
C ALA A 298 -41.75 30.75 -18.99
N GLN A 299 -40.44 30.45 -18.99
CA GLN A 299 -39.49 30.80 -20.04
C GLN A 299 -38.12 30.13 -19.79
N GLU A 300 -37.49 29.71 -20.89
CA GLU A 300 -36.05 29.70 -21.23
C GLU A 300 -35.01 28.82 -20.51
N ILE A 301 -34.50 27.87 -21.33
CA ILE A 301 -33.18 27.20 -21.30
C ILE A 301 -32.13 28.16 -21.93
N PRO A 302 -30.80 28.01 -21.68
CA PRO A 302 -29.97 27.19 -22.58
C PRO A 302 -28.97 26.28 -21.82
N GLU A 303 -28.84 24.99 -22.16
CA GLU A 303 -27.79 24.38 -23.03
C GLU A 303 -26.38 24.97 -22.78
N THR A 304 -25.32 24.21 -22.50
CA THR A 304 -24.82 22.99 -23.17
C THR A 304 -23.63 22.39 -22.38
N GLY A 305 -23.39 21.07 -22.50
CA GLY A 305 -22.01 20.49 -22.47
C GLY A 305 -21.70 19.30 -21.55
N LYS A 306 -22.18 18.09 -21.91
CA LYS A 306 -21.46 16.78 -22.13
C LYS A 306 -20.45 16.26 -21.07
N GLU A 307 -20.32 14.98 -20.70
CA GLU A 307 -20.76 13.63 -21.15
C GLU A 307 -20.51 12.70 -19.92
N GLU A 308 -21.44 11.96 -19.32
CA GLU A 308 -22.14 10.72 -19.71
C GLU A 308 -21.30 9.42 -19.71
N LYS A 309 -21.64 8.52 -18.77
CA LYS A 309 -21.72 7.05 -18.94
C LYS A 309 -22.58 6.46 -17.81
N GLN A 310 -23.89 6.49 -18.02
CA GLN A 310 -24.87 5.65 -17.30
C GLN A 310 -24.94 4.30 -18.01
N VAL A 311 -24.84 3.21 -17.25
CA VAL A 311 -25.17 1.86 -17.72
C VAL A 311 -26.62 1.60 -17.31
N ALA A 312 -27.41 1.21 -18.30
CA ALA A 312 -28.86 1.18 -18.32
C ALA A 312 -29.49 0.15 -17.37
N GLU A 313 -30.39 0.63 -16.51
CA GLU A 313 -31.63 -0.09 -16.18
C GLU A 313 -32.62 0.25 -17.30
N GLU A 314 -32.83 -0.67 -18.23
CA GLU A 314 -33.93 -0.60 -19.19
C GLU A 314 -34.90 -1.72 -18.82
N ASP A 315 -35.99 -1.35 -18.14
CA ASP A 315 -37.17 -2.18 -17.97
C ASP A 315 -37.87 -2.22 -19.35
N VAL A 316 -37.43 -3.15 -20.21
CA VAL A 316 -37.92 -3.24 -21.59
C VAL A 316 -39.36 -3.76 -21.56
N ASP A 317 -40.30 -2.87 -21.86
CA ASP A 317 -41.70 -3.21 -22.09
C ASP A 317 -41.82 -3.98 -23.42
N LEU A 318 -41.88 -5.31 -23.34
CA LEU A 318 -41.79 -6.23 -24.48
C LEU A 318 -43.15 -6.47 -25.21
N THR A 319 -44.18 -5.65 -24.98
CA THR A 319 -45.46 -5.82 -25.67
C THR A 319 -45.44 -5.28 -27.10
N GLY A 320 -45.56 -6.17 -28.10
CA GLY A 320 -45.76 -5.80 -29.52
C GLY A 320 -44.56 -6.01 -30.45
N ILE A 321 -43.48 -6.64 -29.96
CA ILE A 321 -42.24 -6.85 -30.72
C ILE A 321 -42.40 -8.03 -31.71
N PRO A 322 -41.99 -7.89 -32.99
CA PRO A 322 -42.05 -8.97 -33.98
C PRO A 322 -41.20 -10.19 -33.58
N THR A 323 -41.64 -11.38 -33.97
CA THR A 323 -41.05 -12.68 -33.55
C THR A 323 -39.55 -12.81 -33.83
N ASP A 324 -39.07 -12.18 -34.90
CA ASP A 324 -37.68 -12.26 -35.34
C ASP A 324 -36.75 -11.41 -34.43
N GLU A 325 -37.27 -10.32 -33.87
CA GLU A 325 -36.54 -9.43 -32.96
C GLU A 325 -36.48 -10.03 -31.54
N LEU A 326 -37.52 -10.74 -31.12
CA LEU A 326 -37.51 -11.58 -29.90
C LEU A 326 -36.48 -12.72 -29.98
N GLU A 327 -36.26 -13.31 -31.17
CA GLU A 327 -35.26 -14.34 -31.36
C GLU A 327 -33.82 -13.79 -31.33
N SER A 328 -33.62 -12.59 -31.86
CA SER A 328 -32.35 -11.86 -31.74
C SER A 328 -32.02 -11.56 -30.27
N GLN A 329 -32.98 -10.99 -29.52
CA GLN A 329 -32.79 -10.67 -28.09
C GLN A 329 -32.52 -11.92 -27.24
N LYS A 330 -33.18 -13.04 -27.55
CA LYS A 330 -32.92 -14.32 -26.88
C LYS A 330 -31.51 -14.85 -27.14
N ASN A 331 -30.99 -14.68 -28.35
CA ASN A 331 -29.63 -15.08 -28.68
C ASN A 331 -28.59 -14.18 -27.99
N ASP A 332 -28.83 -12.88 -27.95
CA ASP A 332 -27.96 -11.94 -27.23
C ASP A 332 -27.90 -12.24 -25.73
N LEU A 333 -29.04 -12.56 -25.11
CA LEU A 333 -29.08 -12.97 -23.70
C LEU A 333 -28.33 -14.29 -23.45
N ARG A 334 -28.34 -15.22 -24.41
CA ARG A 334 -27.54 -16.46 -24.32
C ARG A 334 -26.04 -16.21 -24.44
N ILE A 335 -25.63 -15.26 -25.29
CA ILE A 335 -24.23 -14.85 -25.41
C ILE A 335 -23.78 -14.23 -24.09
N LYS A 336 -24.56 -13.30 -23.53
CA LYS A 336 -24.29 -12.67 -22.24
C LYS A 336 -24.21 -13.70 -21.10
N LEU A 337 -25.08 -14.72 -21.10
CA LEU A 337 -25.01 -15.81 -20.12
C LEU A 337 -23.71 -16.63 -20.25
N SER A 338 -23.26 -16.89 -21.49
CA SER A 338 -22.01 -17.61 -21.73
C SER A 338 -20.77 -16.80 -21.34
N GLU A 339 -20.80 -15.47 -21.50
CA GLU A 339 -19.74 -14.58 -21.03
C GLU A 339 -19.71 -14.53 -19.50
N LEU A 340 -20.88 -14.43 -18.86
CA LEU A 340 -21.03 -14.46 -17.41
C LEU A 340 -20.46 -15.74 -16.77
N GLU A 341 -20.74 -16.91 -17.38
CA GLU A 341 -20.18 -18.20 -16.93
C GLU A 341 -18.65 -18.26 -17.06
N LYS A 342 -18.10 -17.63 -18.11
CA LYS A 342 -16.65 -17.57 -18.32
C LYS A 342 -15.98 -16.64 -17.31
N ASP A 343 -16.59 -15.50 -17.01
CA ASP A 343 -16.08 -14.54 -16.04
C ASP A 343 -16.11 -15.13 -14.62
N TYR A 344 -17.17 -15.86 -14.28
CA TYR A 344 -17.26 -16.64 -13.05
C TYR A 344 -16.18 -17.74 -12.96
N ALA A 345 -16.04 -18.57 -14.00
CA ALA A 345 -15.03 -19.62 -14.04
C ALA A 345 -13.59 -19.08 -13.99
N SER A 346 -13.37 -17.84 -14.43
CA SER A 346 -12.07 -17.15 -14.35
C SER A 346 -11.77 -16.52 -12.98
N GLY A 347 -12.74 -16.53 -12.05
CA GLY A 347 -12.61 -15.92 -10.73
C GLY A 347 -12.70 -14.39 -10.74
N ASN A 348 -13.18 -13.79 -11.83
CA ASN A 348 -13.34 -12.34 -11.98
C ASN A 348 -14.70 -11.81 -11.48
N MET A 349 -15.54 -12.68 -10.92
CA MET A 349 -16.89 -12.36 -10.48
C MET A 349 -17.19 -13.01 -9.13
N LEU A 350 -17.90 -12.30 -8.25
CA LEU A 350 -18.33 -12.80 -6.95
C LEU A 350 -19.54 -13.75 -7.09
N ASP A 351 -19.68 -14.71 -6.18
CA ASP A 351 -20.78 -15.69 -6.19
C ASP A 351 -22.16 -15.01 -6.18
N GLU A 352 -22.32 -13.94 -5.40
CA GLU A 352 -23.58 -13.20 -5.30
C GLU A 352 -23.93 -12.46 -6.61
N GLU A 353 -22.94 -11.81 -7.24
CA GLU A 353 -23.13 -11.09 -8.50
C GLU A 353 -23.44 -12.05 -9.66
N TYR A 354 -22.82 -13.23 -9.66
CA TYR A 354 -23.07 -14.28 -10.64
C TYR A 354 -24.52 -14.79 -10.55
N GLU A 355 -25.00 -15.15 -9.36
CA GLU A 355 -26.35 -15.69 -9.19
C GLU A 355 -27.44 -14.65 -9.51
N GLU A 356 -27.22 -13.37 -9.17
CA GLU A 356 -28.17 -12.29 -9.49
C GLU A 356 -28.28 -12.05 -11.01
N LEU A 357 -27.14 -11.89 -11.70
CA LEU A 357 -27.11 -11.67 -13.15
C LEU A 357 -27.62 -12.89 -13.93
N ARG A 358 -27.23 -14.10 -13.50
CA ARG A 358 -27.70 -15.36 -14.10
C ARG A 358 -29.21 -15.51 -13.92
N GLY A 359 -29.73 -15.21 -12.73
CA GLY A 359 -31.17 -15.20 -12.45
C GLY A 359 -31.93 -14.25 -13.37
N SER A 360 -31.44 -13.01 -13.51
CA SER A 360 -32.06 -11.98 -14.36
C SER A 360 -32.09 -12.39 -15.84
N TYR A 361 -30.98 -12.88 -16.40
CA TYR A 361 -30.94 -13.31 -17.81
C TYR A 361 -31.82 -14.54 -18.07
N LEU A 362 -31.87 -15.49 -17.14
CA LEU A 362 -32.77 -16.65 -17.26
C LEU A 362 -34.24 -16.23 -17.18
N GLU A 363 -34.60 -15.30 -16.29
CA GLU A 363 -35.95 -14.78 -16.17
C GLU A 363 -36.39 -14.04 -17.45
N GLN A 364 -35.49 -13.26 -18.07
CA GLN A 364 -35.75 -12.59 -19.34
C GLN A 364 -35.93 -13.59 -20.49
N ILE A 365 -35.11 -14.64 -20.57
CA ILE A 365 -35.27 -15.72 -21.55
C ILE A 365 -36.60 -16.45 -21.34
N GLU A 366 -37.01 -16.68 -20.09
CA GLU A 366 -38.29 -17.31 -19.77
C GLU A 366 -39.48 -16.42 -20.17
N LYS A 367 -39.39 -15.10 -19.92
CA LYS A 367 -40.39 -14.12 -20.38
C LYS A 367 -40.53 -14.14 -21.91
N ILE A 368 -39.42 -14.15 -22.66
CA ILE A 368 -39.44 -14.26 -24.12
C ILE A 368 -40.07 -15.59 -24.58
N ASN A 369 -39.76 -16.71 -23.94
CA ASN A 369 -40.37 -18.01 -24.28
C ASN A 369 -41.88 -18.03 -24.00
N LYS A 370 -42.33 -17.46 -22.88
CA LYS A 370 -43.76 -17.35 -22.53
C LYS A 370 -44.54 -16.47 -23.51
N MET A 371 -43.91 -15.44 -24.08
CA MET A 371 -44.52 -14.62 -25.13
C MET A 371 -44.64 -15.39 -26.46
N ARG A 372 -43.76 -16.34 -26.73
CA ARG A 372 -43.86 -17.25 -27.90
C ARG A 372 -44.93 -18.33 -27.75
N GLU A 373 -45.22 -18.80 -26.54
CA GLU A 373 -46.19 -19.88 -26.29
C GLU A 373 -47.66 -19.41 -26.23
N LYS A 374 -47.93 -18.10 -26.18
CA LYS A 374 -49.28 -17.56 -26.39
C LYS A 374 -49.53 -17.45 -27.89
N PRO A 375 -50.33 -18.34 -28.52
CA PRO A 375 -50.80 -18.08 -29.87
C PRO A 375 -51.66 -16.80 -29.85
N GLY A 376 -51.40 -15.91 -30.81
CA GLY A 376 -52.28 -14.78 -31.11
C GLY A 376 -53.65 -15.24 -31.58
#